data_AF-A0A485AUP6-F1
#
_entry.id   AF-A0A485AUP6-F1
#
_cell.length_a   1.000
_cell.length_b   1.000
_cell.length_c   1.000
_cell.angle_alpha   90.00
_cell.angle_beta   90.00
_cell.angle_gamma   90.00
#
_symmetry.space_group_name_H-M   'P 1'
#
loop_
_entity.id
_entity.type
_entity.pdbx_description
1 polymer ?
#
loop_
_entity_poly.entity_id
_entity_poly.type
_entity_poly.pdbx_seq_one_letter_code
_entity_poly.pdbx_strand_id
1 'polypeptide(L)'
;MEMKSAFTLTVRPDNVAVVAIDVPDEKMNTLKAEFGGQVRSILKQIRENKTLLGVVIISAKPDNFIAGADINMIGRCQSAQEAEALARQGQQVMAELSSLSIPVVAAIHGACLGGGLELALACPRAYLYR
;
A
#
# COMPACT_ATOMS: atom_id res chain seq x y z
N MET A 1 -20.94 5.20 -11.13
CA MET A 1 -20.59 4.27 -10.04
C MET A 1 -19.48 4.92 -9.25
N GLU A 2 -19.69 5.22 -7.97
CA GLU A 2 -18.59 5.65 -7.09
C GLU A 2 -17.58 4.51 -6.99
N MET A 3 -16.33 4.77 -7.40
CA MET A 3 -15.23 3.84 -7.11
C MET A 3 -14.99 3.89 -5.60
N LYS A 4 -15.33 2.81 -4.89
CA LYS A 4 -14.93 2.65 -3.50
C LYS A 4 -13.40 2.60 -3.43
N SER A 5 -12.83 3.45 -2.58
CA SER A 5 -11.38 3.46 -2.31
C SER A 5 -10.96 2.13 -1.70
N ALA A 6 -9.83 1.59 -2.14
CA ALA A 6 -9.22 0.41 -1.51
C ALA A 6 -8.43 0.77 -0.24
N PHE A 7 -8.28 2.07 0.05
CA PHE A 7 -7.50 2.56 1.17
C PHE A 7 -8.31 3.52 2.02
N THR A 8 -8.19 3.36 3.34
CA THR A 8 -8.75 4.27 4.34
C THR A 8 -7.62 4.81 5.22
N LEU A 9 -7.57 6.14 5.40
CA LEU A 9 -6.66 6.80 6.33
C LEU A 9 -7.43 7.24 7.57
N THR A 10 -6.96 6.86 8.75
CA THR A 10 -7.51 7.32 10.04
C THR A 10 -6.37 7.81 10.92
N VAL A 11 -6.50 8.99 11.52
CA VAL A 11 -5.53 9.52 12.48
C VAL A 11 -6.05 9.26 13.89
N ARG A 12 -5.27 8.53 14.69
CA ARG A 12 -5.61 8.24 16.09
C ARG A 12 -5.27 9.43 17.00
N PRO A 13 -5.86 9.53 18.21
CA PRO A 13 -5.58 10.62 19.15
C PRO A 13 -4.12 10.72 19.62
N ASP A 14 -3.34 9.65 19.49
CA ASP A 14 -1.90 9.62 19.77
C ASP A 14 -1.03 10.10 18.60
N ASN A 15 -1.65 10.73 17.59
CA ASN A 15 -1.01 11.23 16.37
C ASN A 15 -0.35 10.14 15.51
N VAL A 16 -0.81 8.90 15.60
CA VAL A 16 -0.42 7.82 14.69
C VAL A 16 -1.46 7.69 13.58
N ALA A 17 -1.01 7.76 12.32
CA ALA A 17 -1.84 7.49 11.16
C ALA A 17 -1.96 5.98 10.93
N VAL A 18 -3.16 5.49 10.69
CA VAL A 18 -3.45 4.11 10.30
C VAL A 18 -3.98 4.11 8.88
N VAL A 19 -3.28 3.41 7.98
CA VAL A 19 -3.69 3.18 6.61
C VAL A 19 -4.18 1.74 6.51
N ALA A 20 -5.48 1.56 6.34
CA ALA A 20 -6.10 0.25 6.15
C ALA A 20 -6.30 -0.04 4.66
N ILE A 21 -5.87 -1.23 4.23
CA ILE A 21 -6.03 -1.73 2.86
C ILE A 21 -7.17 -2.74 2.83
N ASP A 22 -8.16 -2.49 1.99
CA ASP A 22 -9.32 -3.35 1.78
C ASP A 22 -9.80 -3.22 0.33
N VAL A 23 -9.30 -4.07 -0.56
CA VAL A 23 -9.74 -4.06 -1.96
C VAL A 23 -11.22 -4.47 -2.03
N PRO A 24 -12.12 -3.59 -2.52
CA PRO A 24 -13.55 -3.88 -2.55
C PRO A 24 -13.86 -5.10 -3.41
N ASP A 25 -14.85 -5.88 -2.99
CA ASP A 25 -15.39 -7.03 -3.74
C ASP A 25 -14.38 -8.15 -4.05
N GLU A 26 -13.21 -8.11 -3.40
CA GLU A 26 -12.18 -9.15 -3.51
C GLU A 26 -11.91 -9.83 -2.17
N LYS A 27 -11.56 -11.11 -2.23
CA LYS A 27 -11.17 -11.89 -1.04
C LYS A 27 -9.78 -11.49 -0.53
N MET A 28 -8.88 -11.13 -1.44
CA MET A 28 -7.47 -10.85 -1.16
C MET A 28 -7.14 -9.41 -1.57
N ASN A 29 -6.26 -8.76 -0.83
CA ASN A 29 -5.69 -7.50 -1.27
C ASN A 29 -4.64 -7.75 -2.36
N THR A 30 -4.91 -7.31 -3.59
CA THR A 30 -3.96 -7.32 -4.71
C THR A 30 -3.54 -5.89 -5.06
N LEU A 31 -2.29 -5.71 -5.50
CA LEU A 31 -1.80 -4.40 -5.94
C LEU A 31 -2.19 -4.15 -7.41
N LYS A 32 -2.89 -3.04 -7.64
CA LYS A 32 -3.34 -2.60 -8.97
C LYS A 32 -2.79 -1.22 -9.32
N ALA A 33 -2.54 -0.95 -10.60
CA ALA A 33 -1.99 0.31 -11.07
C ALA A 33 -2.93 1.50 -10.76
N GLU A 34 -4.24 1.27 -10.85
CA GLU A 34 -5.29 2.26 -10.55
C GLU A 34 -5.23 2.79 -9.11
N PHE A 35 -4.62 2.03 -8.19
CA PHE A 35 -4.43 2.44 -6.80
C PHE A 35 -3.31 3.46 -6.61
N GLY A 36 -2.42 3.64 -7.58
CA GLY A 36 -1.30 4.58 -7.48
C GLY A 36 -1.75 6.01 -7.12
N GLY A 37 -2.86 6.48 -7.68
CA GLY A 37 -3.43 7.79 -7.36
C GLY A 37 -3.96 7.88 -5.92
N GLN A 38 -4.62 6.82 -5.44
CA GLN A 38 -5.15 6.75 -4.06
C GLN A 38 -4.01 6.76 -3.04
N VAL A 39 -2.97 5.95 -3.27
CA VAL A 39 -1.79 5.90 -2.40
C VAL A 39 -1.07 7.24 -2.37
N ARG A 40 -0.84 7.88 -3.54
CA ARG A 40 -0.20 9.21 -3.59
C ARG A 40 -1.01 10.28 -2.85
N SER A 41 -2.35 10.22 -2.91
CA SER A 41 -3.23 11.11 -2.14
C SER A 41 -3.05 10.92 -0.63
N ILE A 42 -2.99 9.67 -0.15
CA ILE A 42 -2.72 9.37 1.26
C ILE A 42 -1.33 9.84 1.67
N LEU A 43 -0.30 9.55 0.87
CA LEU A 43 1.07 10.00 1.15
C LEU A 43 1.16 11.53 1.22
N LYS A 44 0.42 12.24 0.37
CA LYS A 44 0.31 13.70 0.43
C LYS A 44 -0.30 14.17 1.76
N GLN A 45 -1.43 13.60 2.16
CA GLN A 45 -2.08 13.93 3.44
C GLN A 45 -1.15 13.68 4.64
N ILE A 46 -0.42 12.57 4.62
CA ILE A 46 0.58 12.23 5.64
C ILE A 46 1.71 13.27 5.67
N ARG A 47 2.24 13.69 4.51
CA ARG A 47 3.31 14.69 4.45
C ARG A 47 2.85 16.08 4.90
N GLU A 48 1.61 16.45 4.64
CA GLU A 48 1.04 17.75 5.00
C GLU A 48 0.72 17.83 6.50
N ASN A 49 0.37 16.72 7.14
CA ASN A 49 0.12 16.67 8.57
C ASN A 49 1.41 16.57 9.40
N LYS A 50 1.90 17.71 9.88
CA LYS A 50 3.14 17.81 10.69
C LYS A 50 3.01 17.33 12.13
N THR A 51 1.80 17.01 12.61
CA THR A 51 1.62 16.49 13.98
C THR A 51 1.82 14.97 14.05
N LEU A 52 1.81 14.27 12.91
CA LEU A 52 1.94 12.82 12.88
C LEU A 52 3.29 12.35 13.41
N LEU A 53 3.25 11.37 14.30
CA LEU A 53 4.44 10.75 14.89
C LEU A 53 4.87 9.47 14.15
N GLY A 54 3.97 8.90 13.33
CA GLY A 54 4.24 7.71 12.55
C GLY A 54 3.03 7.21 11.78
N VAL A 55 3.25 6.21 10.94
CA VAL A 55 2.24 5.55 10.10
C VAL A 55 2.27 4.05 10.34
N VAL A 56 1.10 3.43 10.46
CA VAL A 56 0.92 1.98 10.48
C VAL A 56 0.07 1.59 9.28
N ILE A 57 0.60 0.71 8.44
CA ILE A 57 -0.13 0.11 7.32
C ILE A 57 -0.65 -1.25 7.77
N ILE A 58 -1.96 -1.45 7.65
CA ILE A 58 -2.65 -2.69 8.01
C ILE A 58 -3.48 -3.17 6.84
N SER A 59 -3.84 -4.45 6.85
CA SER A 59 -4.93 -4.97 6.02
C SER A 59 -6.22 -5.04 6.86
N ALA A 60 -7.36 -4.73 6.25
CA ALA A 60 -8.67 -4.99 6.86
C ALA A 60 -9.25 -6.36 6.48
N LYS A 61 -8.56 -7.12 5.63
CA LYS A 61 -8.94 -8.51 5.32
C LYS A 61 -8.60 -9.44 6.49
N PRO A 62 -9.38 -10.51 6.72
CA PRO A 62 -9.21 -11.36 7.90
C PRO A 62 -7.93 -12.20 7.90
N ASP A 63 -7.44 -12.65 6.74
CA ASP A 63 -6.42 -13.70 6.63
C ASP A 63 -5.25 -13.36 5.69
N ASN A 64 -5.19 -12.13 5.18
CA ASN A 64 -4.15 -11.70 4.27
C ASN A 64 -3.79 -10.23 4.46
N PHE A 65 -2.51 -9.93 4.25
CA PHE A 65 -2.01 -8.56 4.18
C PHE A 65 -2.14 -8.05 2.74
N ILE A 66 -1.29 -8.56 1.84
CA ILE A 66 -1.28 -8.27 0.40
C ILE A 66 -0.76 -9.50 -0.34
N ALA A 67 -1.54 -10.03 -1.28
CA ALA A 67 -1.27 -11.26 -2.02
C ALA A 67 -0.42 -11.03 -3.31
N GLY A 68 0.25 -9.89 -3.41
CA GLY A 68 1.07 -9.50 -4.55
C GLY A 68 0.34 -8.62 -5.56
N ALA A 69 0.95 -8.45 -6.73
CA ALA A 69 0.37 -7.70 -7.83
C ALA A 69 -0.77 -8.49 -8.51
N ASP A 70 -1.78 -7.76 -8.98
CA ASP A 70 -2.87 -8.36 -9.74
C ASP A 70 -2.36 -9.00 -11.04
N ILE A 71 -2.58 -10.31 -11.19
CA ILE A 71 -2.09 -11.06 -12.36
C ILE A 71 -2.82 -10.69 -13.66
N ASN A 72 -4.06 -10.22 -13.60
CA ASN A 72 -4.81 -9.79 -14.78
C ASN A 72 -4.30 -8.43 -15.26
N MET A 73 -3.86 -7.56 -14.35
CA MET A 73 -3.14 -6.34 -14.68
C MET A 73 -1.84 -6.65 -15.42
N ILE A 74 -1.02 -7.57 -14.89
CA ILE A 74 0.23 -7.96 -15.54
C ILE A 74 -0.05 -8.64 -16.90
N GLY A 75 -1.04 -9.53 -16.95
CA GLY A 75 -1.41 -10.25 -18.18
C GLY A 75 -2.00 -9.37 -19.28
N ARG A 76 -2.37 -8.11 -18.98
CA ARG A 76 -2.83 -7.13 -19.98
C ARG A 76 -1.69 -6.39 -20.67
N CYS A 77 -0.45 -6.47 -20.18
CA CYS A 77 0.70 -5.86 -20.85
C CYS A 77 0.98 -6.59 -22.17
N GLN A 78 1.08 -5.84 -23.26
CA GLN A 78 1.29 -6.36 -24.61
C GLN A 78 2.75 -6.24 -25.08
N SER A 79 3.58 -5.55 -24.32
CA SER A 79 5.00 -5.34 -24.64
C SER A 79 5.88 -5.33 -23.38
N ALA A 80 7.18 -5.56 -23.57
CA ALA A 80 8.16 -5.45 -22.50
C ALA A 80 8.20 -4.02 -21.91
N GLN A 81 8.01 -3.01 -22.76
CA GLN A 81 7.98 -1.60 -22.38
C GLN A 81 6.79 -1.29 -21.47
N GLU A 82 5.61 -1.84 -21.77
CA GLU A 82 4.43 -1.69 -20.90
C GLU A 82 4.64 -2.35 -19.54
N ALA A 83 5.19 -3.57 -19.53
CA ALA A 83 5.50 -4.27 -18.28
C ALA A 83 6.55 -3.52 -17.44
N GLU A 84 7.59 -2.99 -18.07
CA GLU A 84 8.60 -2.16 -17.41
C GLU A 84 7.98 -0.88 -16.83
N ALA A 85 7.15 -0.19 -17.61
CA ALA A 85 6.47 1.03 -17.16
C ALA A 85 5.58 0.75 -15.94
N LEU A 86 4.83 -0.36 -15.97
CA LEU A 86 4.00 -0.80 -14.85
C LEU A 86 4.84 -1.07 -13.59
N ALA A 87 5.94 -1.82 -13.72
CA ALA A 87 6.84 -2.11 -12.61
C ALA A 87 7.46 -0.82 -12.04
N ARG A 88 7.91 0.09 -12.92
CA ARG A 88 8.50 1.38 -12.55
C ARG A 88 7.51 2.27 -11.79
N GLN A 89 6.24 2.28 -12.17
CA GLN A 89 5.19 3.00 -11.44
C GLN A 89 5.04 2.45 -10.01
N GLY A 90 5.02 1.13 -9.84
CA GLY A 90 4.98 0.50 -8.51
C GLY A 90 6.19 0.89 -7.66
N GLN A 91 7.40 0.78 -8.23
CA GLN A 91 8.65 1.15 -7.55
C GLN A 91 8.69 2.62 -7.11
N GLN A 92 8.17 3.54 -7.93
CA GLN A 92 8.08 4.96 -7.57
C GLN A 92 7.19 5.18 -6.34
N VAL A 93 6.05 4.49 -6.25
CA VAL A 93 5.17 4.57 -5.08
C VAL A 93 5.87 4.03 -3.83
N MET A 94 6.61 2.93 -3.95
CA MET A 94 7.40 2.39 -2.84
C MET A 94 8.51 3.36 -2.39
N ALA A 95 9.19 4.01 -3.33
CA ALA A 95 10.21 5.02 -3.02
C ALA A 95 9.60 6.27 -2.35
N GLU A 96 8.38 6.65 -2.73
CA GLU A 96 7.65 7.73 -2.09
C GLU A 96 7.21 7.40 -0.66
N LEU A 97 6.86 6.14 -0.41
CA LEU A 97 6.57 5.64 0.92
C LEU A 97 7.82 5.61 1.80
N SER A 98 8.94 5.08 1.28
CA SER A 98 10.19 4.95 2.02
C SER A 98 10.87 6.29 2.33
N SER A 99 10.58 7.33 1.54
CA SER A 99 11.09 8.70 1.74
C SER A 99 10.29 9.54 2.74
N LEU A 100 9.26 8.99 3.39
CA LEU A 100 8.56 9.70 4.46
C LEU A 100 9.51 10.01 5.61
N SER A 101 9.44 11.23 6.13
CA SER A 101 10.29 11.71 7.24
C SER A 101 9.88 11.17 8.61
N ILE A 102 8.75 10.45 8.68
CA ILE A 102 8.21 9.84 9.89
C ILE A 102 8.28 8.32 9.77
N PRO A 103 8.39 7.58 10.89
CA PRO A 103 8.42 6.13 10.87
C PRO A 103 7.18 5.54 10.21
N VAL A 104 7.39 4.55 9.34
CA VAL A 104 6.32 3.74 8.74
C VAL A 104 6.52 2.29 9.14
N VAL A 105 5.43 1.68 9.63
CA VAL A 105 5.37 0.28 10.02
C VAL A 105 4.34 -0.45 9.17
N ALA A 106 4.75 -1.50 8.47
CA ALA A 106 3.80 -2.48 7.94
C ALA A 106 3.49 -3.49 9.04
N ALA A 107 2.22 -3.56 9.46
CA ALA A 107 1.75 -4.53 10.44
C ALA A 107 1.12 -5.69 9.66
N ILE A 108 1.90 -6.74 9.48
CA ILE A 108 1.57 -7.85 8.58
C ILE A 108 0.95 -9.00 9.37
N HIS A 109 -0.32 -9.30 9.10
CA HIS A 109 -0.97 -10.55 9.48
C HIS A 109 -1.33 -11.37 8.23
N GLY A 110 -1.17 -12.68 8.31
CA GLY A 110 -1.50 -13.57 7.20
C GLY A 110 -0.56 -13.43 5.98
N ALA A 111 -1.10 -13.73 4.78
CA ALA A 111 -0.31 -13.79 3.56
C ALA A 111 0.24 -12.41 3.12
N CYS A 112 1.56 -12.35 2.91
CA CYS A 112 2.28 -11.19 2.39
C CYS A 112 3.30 -11.65 1.35
N LEU A 113 2.97 -11.49 0.06
CA LEU A 113 3.67 -12.14 -1.05
C LEU A 113 4.01 -11.13 -2.15
N GLY A 114 5.15 -11.35 -2.84
CA GLY A 114 5.57 -10.54 -3.99
C GLY A 114 5.53 -9.04 -3.69
N GLY A 115 4.75 -8.29 -4.48
CA GLY A 115 4.57 -6.85 -4.28
C GLY A 115 4.09 -6.43 -2.89
N GLY A 116 3.39 -7.31 -2.16
CA GLY A 116 3.04 -7.08 -0.76
C GLY A 116 4.26 -7.03 0.15
N LEU A 117 5.22 -7.94 -0.08
CA LEU A 117 6.49 -7.96 0.64
C LEU A 117 7.37 -6.77 0.22
N GLU A 118 7.36 -6.38 -1.05
CA GLU A 118 8.06 -5.17 -1.51
C GLU A 118 7.53 -3.91 -0.81
N LEU A 119 6.21 -3.80 -0.62
CA LEU A 119 5.60 -2.71 0.15
C LEU A 119 6.05 -2.74 1.61
N ALA A 120 6.04 -3.91 2.23
CA ALA A 120 6.51 -4.07 3.60
C ALA A 120 7.98 -3.66 3.74
N LEU A 121 8.85 -4.05 2.80
CA LEU A 121 10.26 -3.69 2.79
C LEU A 121 10.51 -2.19 2.52
N ALA A 122 9.60 -1.52 1.81
CA ALA A 122 9.63 -0.08 1.65
C ALA A 122 9.31 0.68 2.94
N CYS A 123 8.73 0.02 3.95
CA CYS A 123 8.54 0.59 5.27
C CYS A 123 9.86 0.48 6.06
N PRO A 124 10.47 1.60 6.52
CA PRO A 124 11.77 1.57 7.22
C PRO A 124 11.79 0.69 8.47
N ARG A 125 10.62 0.37 9.05
CA ARG A 125 10.47 -0.53 10.19
C ARG A 125 9.32 -1.51 9.94
N ALA A 126 9.54 -2.50 9.09
CA ALA A 126 8.59 -3.60 8.93
C ALA A 126 8.56 -4.47 10.21
N TYR A 127 7.37 -4.70 10.78
CA TYR A 127 7.19 -5.61 11.92
C TYR A 127 6.18 -6.70 11.55
N LEU A 128 6.63 -7.95 11.62
CA LEU A 128 5.76 -9.11 11.50
C LEU A 128 5.17 -9.40 12.89
N TYR A 129 3.84 -9.42 13.02
CA TYR A 129 3.18 -9.89 14.24
C TYR A 129 2.34 -11.12 13.91
N ARG A 130 2.36 -12.11 14.81
CA ARG A 130 1.59 -13.35 14.68
C ARG A 130 0.27 -13.24 15.42
#